data_AF-A0A835Z973-F1
#
_entry.id   AF-A0A835Z973-F1
#
_cell.length_a   1.000
_cell.length_b   1.000
_cell.length_c   1.000
_cell.angle_alpha   90.00
_cell.angle_beta   90.00
_cell.angle_gamma   90.00
#
_symmetry.space_group_name_H-M   'P 1'
#
loop_
_entity.id
_entity.type
_entity.pdbx_description
1 polymer ?
#
loop_
_entity_poly.entity_id
_entity_poly.type
_entity_poly.pdbx_seq_one_letter_code
_entity_poly.pdbx_strand_id
1 'polypeptide(L)'
;MENVVIKRCETPGCKKQPVYGLPGGRAKHCSPHAEEGEGDVKNKRCTGPGCTKQPAYGTPSSKRATHRADHRSPDMVDVNNALCSRPGCIKRPTFAAPGERADRCAAHRLDGDVDMKNRKCDFPGCDRVRNYGPQGGRATRCAGHKEAGFVDVNAPRCDWLGCRHRPTFGTESKRPSRCGAHRTEEMWDVVNRTCEREGCEVQPRYGFPDESPRFCVAHREEGMEDHVTARC
;
A
#
# COMPACT_ATOMS: atom_id res chain seq x y z
N MET A 1 -16.85 -23.64 13.25
CA MET A 1 -15.98 -23.12 12.17
C MET A 1 -16.75 -23.23 10.86
N GLU A 2 -17.31 -22.12 10.35
CA GLU A 2 -17.95 -22.13 9.04
C GLU A 2 -16.88 -22.19 7.95
N ASN A 3 -16.87 -23.29 7.18
CA ASN A 3 -16.04 -23.45 6.00
C ASN A 3 -16.52 -22.47 4.93
N VAL A 4 -15.85 -21.34 4.77
CA VAL A 4 -16.08 -20.45 3.63
C VAL A 4 -15.54 -21.14 2.38
N VAL A 5 -16.42 -21.76 1.60
CA VAL A 5 -16.06 -22.32 0.29
C VAL A 5 -15.62 -21.16 -0.61
N ILE A 6 -14.31 -21.00 -0.77
CA ILE A 6 -13.74 -20.00 -1.67
C ILE A 6 -14.07 -20.41 -3.10
N LYS A 7 -14.96 -19.65 -3.75
CA LYS A 7 -15.28 -19.85 -5.17
C LYS A 7 -14.01 -19.70 -6.02
N ARG A 8 -13.80 -20.64 -6.94
CA ARG A 8 -12.67 -20.68 -7.85
C ARG A 8 -13.10 -20.27 -9.26
N CYS A 9 -12.14 -19.85 -10.06
CA CYS A 9 -12.29 -19.62 -11.49
C CYS A 9 -12.90 -20.86 -12.16
N GLU A 10 -13.85 -20.66 -13.09
CA GLU A 10 -14.55 -21.75 -13.78
C GLU A 10 -13.63 -22.53 -14.75
N THR A 11 -12.48 -21.98 -15.13
CA THR A 11 -11.44 -22.67 -15.91
C THR A 11 -10.87 -23.90 -15.18
N PRO A 12 -10.88 -25.10 -15.79
CA PRO A 12 -10.39 -26.33 -15.18
C PRO A 12 -8.97 -26.20 -14.63
N GLY A 13 -8.74 -26.67 -13.40
CA GLY A 13 -7.43 -26.64 -12.74
C GLY A 13 -7.03 -25.27 -12.17
N CYS A 14 -7.78 -24.20 -12.43
CA CYS A 14 -7.45 -22.88 -11.91
C CYS A 14 -7.83 -22.73 -10.43
N LYS A 15 -6.86 -22.39 -9.59
CA LYS A 15 -7.06 -22.18 -8.14
C LYS A 15 -7.37 -20.72 -7.77
N LYS A 16 -7.33 -19.80 -8.74
CA LYS A 16 -7.52 -18.35 -8.53
C LYS A 16 -8.99 -18.04 -8.21
N GLN A 17 -9.22 -16.99 -7.42
CA GLN A 17 -10.56 -16.45 -7.21
C GLN A 17 -11.05 -15.75 -8.48
N PRO A 18 -12.33 -15.93 -8.86
CA PRO A 18 -12.90 -15.24 -10.00
C PRO A 18 -13.23 -13.78 -9.65
N VAL A 19 -12.82 -12.87 -10.52
CA VAL A 19 -13.13 -11.42 -10.43
C VAL A 19 -13.71 -10.86 -11.73
N TYR A 20 -13.57 -11.57 -12.85
CA TYR A 20 -14.10 -11.20 -14.17
C TYR A 20 -15.41 -11.90 -14.49
N GLY A 21 -16.31 -11.19 -15.16
CA GLY A 21 -17.58 -11.68 -15.66
C GLY A 21 -18.28 -10.65 -16.54
N LEU A 22 -19.41 -11.02 -17.13
CA LEU A 22 -20.23 -10.09 -17.91
C LEU A 22 -20.81 -8.97 -17.04
N PRO A 23 -21.03 -7.75 -17.59
CA PRO A 23 -21.62 -6.63 -16.87
C PRO A 23 -22.94 -7.00 -16.16
N GLY A 24 -23.04 -6.69 -14.87
CA GLY A 24 -24.21 -7.03 -14.03
C GLY A 24 -24.29 -8.51 -13.60
N GLY A 25 -23.39 -9.36 -14.09
CA GLY A 25 -23.29 -10.77 -13.74
C GLY A 25 -22.39 -11.04 -12.53
N ARG A 26 -22.29 -12.34 -12.19
CA ARG A 26 -21.31 -12.81 -11.19
C ARG A 26 -19.95 -13.01 -11.84
N ALA A 27 -18.87 -12.83 -11.08
CA ALA A 27 -17.55 -13.21 -11.54
C ALA A 27 -17.44 -14.74 -11.69
N LYS A 28 -16.96 -15.19 -12.86
CA LYS A 28 -16.76 -16.60 -13.23
C LYS A 28 -15.30 -16.90 -13.51
N HIS A 29 -14.56 -15.93 -14.05
CA HIS A 29 -13.17 -16.10 -14.45
C HIS A 29 -12.23 -15.25 -13.61
N CYS A 30 -10.97 -15.71 -13.47
CA CYS A 30 -9.89 -14.85 -12.98
C CYS A 30 -9.36 -14.00 -14.15
N SER A 31 -8.64 -12.90 -13.88
CA SER A 31 -8.17 -11.98 -14.94
C SER A 31 -7.44 -12.66 -16.12
N PRO A 32 -6.56 -13.65 -15.92
CA PRO A 32 -5.92 -14.36 -17.03
C PRO A 32 -6.86 -15.18 -17.91
N HIS A 33 -8.05 -15.51 -17.41
CA HIS A 33 -9.03 -16.34 -18.10
C HIS A 33 -10.29 -15.54 -18.45
N ALA A 34 -10.21 -14.21 -18.43
CA ALA A 34 -11.32 -13.35 -18.83
C ALA A 34 -11.67 -13.61 -20.31
N GLU A 35 -12.95 -13.85 -20.57
CA GLU A 35 -13.43 -14.05 -21.95
C GLU A 35 -13.75 -12.72 -22.62
N GLU A 36 -13.93 -12.73 -23.95
CA GLU A 36 -14.31 -11.54 -24.72
C GLU A 36 -15.62 -10.94 -24.18
N GLY A 37 -15.60 -9.64 -23.87
CA GLY A 37 -16.75 -8.93 -23.29
C GLY A 37 -16.88 -9.05 -21.77
N GLU A 38 -16.04 -9.83 -21.09
CA GLU A 38 -15.98 -9.85 -19.62
C GLU A 38 -15.12 -8.72 -19.06
N GLY A 39 -15.56 -8.15 -17.94
CA GLY A 39 -14.82 -7.13 -17.19
C GLY A 39 -14.73 -7.47 -15.71
N ASP A 40 -13.90 -6.74 -14.97
CA ASP A 40 -13.83 -6.91 -13.52
C ASP A 40 -15.15 -6.43 -12.86
N VAL A 41 -15.94 -7.39 -12.38
CA VAL A 41 -17.25 -7.15 -11.74
C VAL A 41 -17.16 -7.18 -10.21
N LYS A 42 -15.96 -7.42 -9.65
CA LYS A 42 -15.73 -7.45 -8.19
C LYS A 42 -15.10 -6.17 -7.69
N ASN A 43 -14.08 -5.67 -8.38
CA ASN A 43 -13.37 -4.47 -8.00
C ASN A 43 -14.03 -3.24 -8.60
N LYS A 44 -14.27 -2.23 -7.77
CA LYS A 44 -14.86 -0.96 -8.21
C LYS A 44 -13.87 -0.24 -9.14
N ARG A 45 -14.35 0.21 -10.29
CA ARG A 45 -13.61 1.05 -11.24
C ARG A 45 -14.07 2.50 -11.15
N CYS A 46 -13.18 3.40 -11.56
CA CYS A 46 -13.52 4.81 -11.68
C CYS A 46 -14.57 5.00 -12.78
N THR A 47 -15.54 5.88 -12.55
CA THR A 47 -16.60 6.21 -13.51
C THR A 47 -16.16 7.21 -14.58
N GLY A 48 -14.90 7.65 -14.57
CA GLY A 48 -14.34 8.50 -15.62
C GLY A 48 -14.25 7.74 -16.94
N PRO A 49 -14.50 8.39 -18.10
CA PRO A 49 -14.48 7.72 -19.40
C PRO A 49 -13.16 6.97 -19.63
N GLY A 50 -13.24 5.69 -19.98
CA GLY A 50 -12.07 4.83 -20.25
C GLY A 50 -11.18 4.54 -19.02
N CYS A 51 -11.60 4.88 -17.80
CA CYS A 51 -10.78 4.69 -16.61
C CYS A 51 -10.96 3.30 -16.00
N THR A 52 -9.92 2.48 -16.05
CA THR A 52 -9.91 1.12 -15.48
C THR A 52 -9.45 1.06 -14.02
N LYS A 53 -9.17 2.23 -13.48
CA LYS A 53 -8.32 2.46 -12.34
C LYS A 53 -9.24 2.64 -11.10
N GLN A 54 -9.07 1.85 -10.02
CA GLN A 54 -9.84 1.95 -8.75
C GLN A 54 -10.10 3.38 -8.22
N PRO A 55 -11.33 3.75 -7.85
CA PRO A 55 -11.65 5.08 -7.38
C PRO A 55 -11.27 5.30 -5.91
N ALA A 56 -11.03 6.56 -5.55
CA ALA A 56 -10.81 7.01 -4.18
C ALA A 56 -11.68 8.21 -3.76
N TYR A 57 -12.22 8.93 -4.73
CA TYR A 57 -13.00 10.14 -4.54
C TYR A 57 -14.48 9.90 -4.77
N GLY A 58 -15.32 10.54 -3.97
CA GLY A 58 -16.78 10.45 -4.04
C GLY A 58 -17.45 11.66 -3.41
N THR A 59 -18.78 11.63 -3.32
CA THR A 59 -19.52 12.72 -2.69
C THR A 59 -19.28 12.70 -1.16
N PRO A 60 -19.23 13.87 -0.49
CA PRO A 60 -19.01 13.93 0.96
C PRO A 60 -20.04 13.15 1.80
N SER A 61 -21.26 12.99 1.27
CA SER A 61 -22.36 12.26 1.90
C SER A 61 -22.26 10.73 1.77
N SER A 62 -21.31 10.23 0.96
CA SER A 62 -21.23 8.83 0.60
C SER A 62 -19.87 8.24 0.94
N LYS A 63 -19.85 7.02 1.51
CA LYS A 63 -18.61 6.24 1.66
C LYS A 63 -18.20 5.53 0.37
N ARG A 64 -18.94 5.72 -0.73
CA ARG A 64 -18.68 5.06 -2.00
C ARG A 64 -17.82 5.95 -2.89
N ALA A 65 -16.56 5.56 -3.08
CA ALA A 65 -15.71 6.15 -4.10
C ALA A 65 -16.22 5.80 -5.51
N THR A 66 -16.26 6.80 -6.38
CA THR A 66 -16.70 6.69 -7.79
C THR A 66 -15.63 7.20 -8.75
N HIS A 67 -14.80 8.17 -8.34
CA HIS A 67 -13.80 8.79 -9.20
C HIS A 67 -12.37 8.63 -8.64
N ARG A 68 -11.37 8.78 -9.51
CA ARG A 68 -9.98 9.03 -9.09
C ARG A 68 -9.72 10.50 -8.89
N ALA A 69 -8.56 10.83 -8.32
CA ALA A 69 -8.12 12.21 -8.13
C ALA A 69 -8.20 13.02 -9.44
N ASP A 70 -7.84 12.40 -10.56
CA ASP A 70 -7.79 13.06 -11.87
C ASP A 70 -9.17 13.25 -12.52
N HIS A 71 -10.17 12.46 -12.10
CA HIS A 71 -11.53 12.50 -12.65
C HIS A 71 -12.55 13.06 -11.66
N ARG A 72 -12.09 13.60 -10.53
CA ARG A 72 -12.98 14.14 -9.50
C ARG A 72 -13.49 15.51 -9.92
N SER A 73 -14.74 15.81 -9.61
CA SER A 73 -15.21 17.19 -9.60
C SER A 73 -14.71 17.92 -8.33
N PRO A 74 -14.67 19.27 -8.31
CA PRO A 74 -14.16 20.03 -7.17
C PRO A 74 -14.87 19.76 -5.83
N ASP A 75 -16.13 19.33 -5.86
CA ASP A 75 -16.95 18.97 -4.70
C ASP A 75 -16.68 17.56 -4.16
N MET A 76 -15.94 16.72 -4.90
CA MET A 76 -15.63 15.36 -4.48
C MET A 76 -14.43 15.31 -3.52
N VAL A 77 -14.58 14.47 -2.50
CA VAL A 77 -13.60 14.27 -1.43
C VAL A 77 -13.06 12.85 -1.46
N ASP A 78 -11.88 12.64 -0.88
CA ASP A 78 -11.39 11.29 -0.64
C ASP A 78 -12.29 10.62 0.40
N VAL A 79 -13.01 9.59 0.00
CA VAL A 79 -13.97 8.85 0.85
C VAL A 79 -13.40 7.52 1.35
N ASN A 80 -12.23 7.12 0.83
CA ASN A 80 -11.52 5.93 1.27
C ASN A 80 -10.66 6.23 2.51
N ASN A 81 -10.14 7.45 2.61
CA ASN A 81 -9.40 7.92 3.77
C ASN A 81 -10.30 8.69 4.74
N ALA A 82 -10.02 8.55 6.04
CA ALA A 82 -10.69 9.36 7.05
C ALA A 82 -10.42 10.85 6.82
N LEU A 83 -11.47 11.65 6.95
CA LEU A 83 -11.43 13.11 6.93
C LEU A 83 -11.49 13.65 8.36
N CYS A 84 -11.13 14.92 8.52
CA CYS A 84 -11.25 15.61 9.79
C CYS A 84 -12.70 15.58 10.29
N SER A 85 -12.87 15.36 11.60
CA SER A 85 -14.16 15.29 12.29
C SER A 85 -14.95 16.60 12.28
N ARG A 86 -14.33 17.74 11.94
CA ARG A 86 -15.03 19.01 11.78
C ARG A 86 -15.91 18.97 10.52
N PRO A 87 -17.23 19.24 10.62
CA PRO A 87 -18.13 19.25 9.47
C PRO A 87 -17.63 20.16 8.35
N GLY A 88 -17.66 19.65 7.11
CA GLY A 88 -17.18 20.36 5.92
C GLY A 88 -15.66 20.39 5.74
N CYS A 89 -14.87 19.81 6.65
CA CYS A 89 -13.42 19.77 6.50
C CYS A 89 -12.97 18.56 5.68
N ILE A 90 -12.29 18.82 4.56
CA ILE A 90 -11.79 17.77 3.65
C ILE A 90 -10.31 17.40 3.90
N LYS A 91 -9.70 17.97 4.94
CA LYS A 91 -8.30 17.69 5.27
C LYS A 91 -8.18 16.35 6.00
N ARG A 92 -7.11 15.61 5.73
CA ARG A 92 -6.77 14.40 6.48
C ARG A 92 -6.47 14.75 7.94
N PRO A 93 -6.96 13.97 8.90
CA PRO A 93 -6.66 14.20 10.29
C PRO A 93 -5.23 13.75 10.62
N THR A 94 -4.54 14.56 11.43
CA THR A 94 -3.19 14.29 11.93
C THR A 94 -3.06 14.58 13.42
N PHE A 95 -4.10 15.14 14.06
CA PHE A 95 -4.16 15.52 15.46
C PHE A 95 -5.26 14.73 16.17
N ALA A 96 -5.02 14.41 17.43
CA ALA A 96 -6.00 13.82 18.35
C ALA A 96 -5.51 13.99 19.80
N ALA A 97 -6.40 13.65 20.74
CA ALA A 97 -6.02 13.53 22.15
C ALA A 97 -4.90 12.47 22.33
N PRO A 98 -4.06 12.60 23.37
CA PRO A 98 -3.01 11.62 23.66
C PRO A 98 -3.58 10.19 23.77
N GLY A 99 -3.04 9.27 22.95
CA GLY A 99 -3.46 7.86 22.94
C GLY A 99 -4.57 7.52 21.94
N GLU A 100 -5.28 8.51 21.43
CA GLU A 100 -6.39 8.33 20.49
C GLU A 100 -5.93 8.24 19.03
N ARG A 101 -6.83 7.82 18.14
CA ARG A 101 -6.58 7.87 16.69
C ARG A 101 -6.83 9.29 16.18
N ALA A 102 -5.97 9.75 15.25
CA ALA A 102 -6.11 11.07 14.63
C ALA A 102 -7.50 11.25 13.99
N ASP A 103 -8.25 12.24 14.48
CA ASP A 103 -9.58 12.60 13.99
C ASP A 103 -9.67 14.08 13.58
N ARG A 104 -8.72 14.92 13.98
CA ARG A 104 -8.69 16.36 13.67
C ARG A 104 -7.51 16.72 12.77
N CYS A 105 -7.69 17.70 11.88
CA CYS A 105 -6.59 18.27 11.11
C CYS A 105 -5.87 19.36 11.90
N ALA A 106 -4.70 19.81 11.43
CA ALA A 106 -3.92 20.87 12.08
C ALA A 106 -4.71 22.16 12.37
N ALA A 107 -5.61 22.55 11.46
CA ALA A 107 -6.44 23.75 11.60
C ALA A 107 -7.61 23.59 12.59
N HIS A 108 -7.95 22.36 12.94
CA HIS A 108 -9.06 22.03 13.85
C HIS A 108 -8.58 21.28 15.09
N ARG A 109 -7.28 21.35 15.41
CA ARG A 109 -6.74 20.78 16.64
C ARG A 109 -7.32 21.48 17.85
N LEU A 110 -7.54 20.74 18.92
CA LEU A 110 -7.93 21.26 20.23
C LEU A 110 -6.69 21.48 21.11
N ASP A 111 -6.84 22.26 22.17
CA ASP A 111 -5.81 22.41 23.17
C ASP A 111 -5.50 21.05 23.81
N GLY A 112 -4.22 20.70 23.87
CA GLY A 112 -3.75 19.39 24.33
C GLY A 112 -3.69 18.29 23.26
N ASP A 113 -4.17 18.53 22.04
CA ASP A 113 -4.00 17.58 20.94
C ASP A 113 -2.53 17.39 20.55
N VAL A 114 -2.18 16.16 20.21
CA VAL A 114 -0.83 15.77 19.76
C VAL A 114 -0.80 15.52 18.25
N ASP A 115 0.29 15.94 17.59
CA ASP A 115 0.55 15.58 16.18
C ASP A 115 0.93 14.09 16.12
N MET A 116 0.04 13.29 15.55
CA MET A 116 0.14 11.85 15.44
C MET A 116 1.05 11.40 14.28
N LYS A 117 1.28 12.29 13.32
CA LYS A 117 2.18 12.08 12.18
C LYS A 117 3.62 12.41 12.58
N ASN A 118 3.84 13.55 13.23
CA ASN A 118 5.16 14.03 13.65
C ASN A 118 5.26 14.05 15.18
N ARG A 119 5.19 12.86 15.77
CA ARG A 119 5.17 12.74 17.24
C ARG A 119 6.47 13.24 17.85
N LYS A 120 6.34 14.00 18.94
CA LYS A 120 7.47 14.54 19.70
C LYS A 120 8.25 13.45 20.43
N CYS A 121 9.52 13.71 20.67
CA CYS A 121 10.41 12.89 21.50
C CYS A 121 9.80 12.64 22.88
N ASP A 122 9.84 11.40 23.35
CA ASP A 122 9.31 10.99 24.66
C ASP A 122 10.20 11.48 25.83
N PHE A 123 11.23 12.27 25.55
CA PHE A 123 12.09 12.86 26.58
C PHE A 123 11.43 14.13 27.11
N PRO A 124 11.28 14.29 28.45
CA PRO A 124 10.58 15.44 29.03
C PRO A 124 11.12 16.78 28.52
N GLY A 125 10.21 17.68 28.11
CA GLY A 125 10.56 19.02 27.60
C GLY A 125 11.18 19.05 26.19
N CYS A 126 11.21 17.93 25.46
CA CYS A 126 11.77 17.90 24.11
C CYS A 126 10.69 18.06 23.02
N ASP A 127 10.81 19.13 22.22
CA ASP A 127 9.89 19.39 21.10
C ASP A 127 10.33 18.80 19.75
N ARG A 128 11.49 18.14 19.71
CA ARG A 128 12.01 17.50 18.48
C ARG A 128 11.18 16.27 18.12
N VAL A 129 10.98 16.03 16.83
CA VAL A 129 10.30 14.82 16.33
C VAL A 129 11.11 13.57 16.69
N ARG A 130 10.40 12.52 17.10
CA ARG A 130 11.00 11.21 17.34
C ARG A 130 11.22 10.47 16.02
N ASN A 131 12.46 10.08 15.78
CA ASN A 131 12.86 9.26 14.63
C ASN A 131 13.64 8.01 15.07
N TYR A 132 14.16 8.01 16.30
CA TYR A 132 15.04 6.96 16.81
C TYR A 132 14.28 6.04 17.76
N GLY A 133 14.55 4.75 17.65
CA GLY A 133 13.96 3.70 18.47
C GLY A 133 14.76 2.40 18.36
N PRO A 134 14.34 1.34 19.07
CA PRO A 134 14.95 0.02 18.91
C PRO A 134 14.74 -0.50 17.49
N GLN A 135 15.73 -1.23 16.96
CA GLN A 135 15.57 -2.00 15.72
C GLN A 135 14.32 -2.86 15.83
N GLY A 136 13.42 -2.82 14.84
CA GLY A 136 12.13 -3.54 14.95
C GLY A 136 10.96 -2.66 15.37
N GLY A 137 11.23 -1.68 16.25
CA GLY A 137 10.19 -1.00 17.01
C GLY A 137 9.77 0.36 16.46
N ARG A 138 9.06 1.10 17.32
CA ARG A 138 8.59 2.46 17.06
C ARG A 138 9.64 3.49 17.49
N ALA A 139 9.65 4.64 16.84
CA ALA A 139 10.45 5.78 17.26
C ALA A 139 9.90 6.32 18.59
N THR A 140 10.79 6.55 19.54
CA THR A 140 10.50 7.14 20.86
C THR A 140 11.38 8.34 21.18
N ARG A 141 12.56 8.43 20.55
CA ARG A 141 13.55 9.50 20.80
C ARG A 141 13.86 10.31 19.55
N CYS A 142 14.31 11.55 19.74
CA CYS A 142 14.94 12.34 18.69
C CYS A 142 16.45 12.01 18.60
N ALA A 143 17.14 12.56 17.60
CA ALA A 143 18.58 12.35 17.41
C ALA A 143 19.42 12.75 18.63
N GLY A 144 19.02 13.81 19.35
CA GLY A 144 19.73 14.31 20.54
C GLY A 144 19.45 13.52 21.81
N HIS A 145 18.43 12.66 21.83
CA HIS A 145 18.07 11.82 22.98
C HIS A 145 18.09 10.34 22.62
N LYS A 146 18.78 9.96 21.54
CA LYS A 146 18.90 8.55 21.14
C LYS A 146 19.75 7.81 22.17
N GLU A 147 19.35 6.59 22.49
CA GLU A 147 20.08 5.71 23.39
C GLU A 147 21.06 4.84 22.59
N ALA A 148 22.03 4.23 23.27
CA ALA A 148 22.96 3.30 22.61
C ALA A 148 22.18 2.15 21.95
N GLY A 149 22.51 1.82 20.71
CA GLY A 149 21.80 0.81 19.92
C GLY A 149 20.49 1.27 19.27
N PHE A 150 20.02 2.50 19.50
CA PHE A 150 18.85 3.02 18.79
C PHE A 150 19.21 3.37 17.35
N VAL A 151 18.31 3.00 16.44
CA VAL A 151 18.40 3.27 15.01
C VAL A 151 17.35 4.28 14.59
N ASP A 152 17.57 4.95 13.46
CA ASP A 152 16.50 5.72 12.82
C ASP A 152 15.50 4.73 12.22
N VAL A 153 14.35 4.55 12.88
CA VAL A 153 13.33 3.59 12.44
C VAL A 153 12.43 4.17 11.33
N ASN A 154 12.42 5.49 11.16
CA ASN A 154 11.67 6.16 10.10
C ASN A 154 12.46 6.18 8.79
N ALA A 155 13.80 6.14 8.88
CA ALA A 155 14.70 5.95 7.76
C ALA A 155 15.66 4.78 8.05
N PRO A 156 15.19 3.52 7.96
CA PRO A 156 16.02 2.36 8.30
C PRO A 156 17.22 2.24 7.37
N ARG A 157 18.33 1.75 7.92
CA ARG A 157 19.57 1.42 7.22
C ARG A 157 19.83 -0.07 7.31
N CYS A 158 20.64 -0.57 6.39
CA CYS A 158 21.10 -1.95 6.42
C CYS A 158 21.83 -2.23 7.74
N ASP A 159 21.54 -3.36 8.37
CA ASP A 159 22.06 -3.77 9.67
C ASP A 159 23.56 -4.15 9.62
N TRP A 160 24.20 -3.99 8.46
CA TRP A 160 25.63 -4.22 8.31
C TRP A 160 26.38 -3.00 8.80
N LEU A 161 27.40 -3.21 9.64
CA LEU A 161 28.13 -2.13 10.29
C LEU A 161 28.70 -1.16 9.25
N GLY A 162 28.39 0.13 9.41
CA GLY A 162 28.83 1.18 8.50
C GLY A 162 28.07 1.27 7.17
N CYS A 163 27.12 0.37 6.89
CA CYS A 163 26.34 0.42 5.66
C CYS A 163 25.29 1.53 5.72
N ARG A 164 25.23 2.37 4.68
CA ARG A 164 24.26 3.47 4.56
C ARG A 164 23.12 3.19 3.58
N HIS A 165 23.11 2.00 2.97
CA HIS A 165 22.05 1.62 2.04
C HIS A 165 20.75 1.31 2.77
N ARG A 166 19.63 1.60 2.10
CA ARG A 166 18.30 1.20 2.56
C ARG A 166 18.19 -0.32 2.47
N PRO A 167 17.68 -1.01 3.52
CA PRO A 167 17.49 -2.44 3.45
C PRO A 167 16.27 -2.76 2.58
N THR A 168 16.39 -3.80 1.76
CA THR A 168 15.30 -4.37 0.95
C THR A 168 15.15 -5.87 1.17
N PHE A 169 16.21 -6.53 1.65
CA PHE A 169 16.25 -7.96 1.90
C PHE A 169 15.89 -8.29 3.35
N GLY A 170 15.09 -9.32 3.53
CA GLY A 170 14.65 -9.82 4.83
C GLY A 170 14.33 -11.32 4.78
N THR A 171 13.90 -11.86 5.91
CA THR A 171 13.52 -13.28 6.06
C THR A 171 12.00 -13.41 6.24
N GLU A 172 11.52 -14.51 6.84
CA GLU A 172 10.11 -14.86 7.01
C GLU A 172 9.27 -13.75 7.68
N SER A 173 9.90 -12.89 8.49
CA SER A 173 9.26 -11.73 9.11
C SER A 173 8.76 -10.65 8.13
N LYS A 174 9.07 -10.73 6.83
CA LYS A 174 8.80 -9.72 5.79
C LYS A 174 9.32 -8.31 6.12
N ARG A 175 10.22 -8.20 7.10
CA ARG A 175 10.83 -6.93 7.52
C ARG A 175 12.23 -6.84 6.94
N PRO A 176 12.55 -5.81 6.13
CA PRO A 176 13.87 -5.69 5.54
C PRO A 176 14.91 -5.31 6.59
N SER A 177 16.03 -6.02 6.59
CA SER A 177 17.17 -5.81 7.52
C SER A 177 18.50 -5.60 6.79
N ARG A 178 18.65 -6.14 5.57
CA ARG A 178 19.88 -6.03 4.78
C ARG A 178 19.63 -5.37 3.43
N CYS A 179 20.65 -4.72 2.88
CA CYS A 179 20.64 -4.33 1.46
C CYS A 179 21.07 -5.52 0.59
N GLY A 180 20.92 -5.39 -0.74
CA GLY A 180 21.29 -6.47 -1.66
C GLY A 180 22.77 -6.89 -1.58
N ALA A 181 23.67 -5.97 -1.23
CA ALA A 181 25.10 -6.31 -1.04
C ALA A 181 25.38 -7.10 0.24
N HIS A 182 24.46 -7.12 1.20
CA HIS A 182 24.62 -7.78 2.50
C HIS A 182 23.52 -8.81 2.77
N ARG A 183 22.85 -9.32 1.72
CA ARG A 183 21.88 -10.42 1.84
C ARG A 183 22.60 -11.72 2.18
N THR A 184 21.94 -12.59 2.92
CA THR A 184 22.33 -14.01 3.05
C THR A 184 21.48 -14.87 2.10
N GLU A 185 21.82 -16.15 1.95
CA GLU A 185 21.05 -17.08 1.09
C GLU A 185 19.59 -17.26 1.56
N GLU A 186 19.35 -17.17 2.87
CA GLU A 186 18.02 -17.23 3.48
C GLU A 186 17.20 -15.94 3.33
N MET A 187 17.77 -14.89 2.73
CA MET A 187 17.10 -13.60 2.57
C MET A 187 16.63 -13.37 1.14
N TRP A 188 15.40 -12.88 1.02
CA TRP A 188 14.80 -12.44 -0.23
C TRP A 188 14.40 -10.98 -0.17
N ASP A 189 14.21 -10.34 -1.32
CA ASP A 189 13.71 -8.97 -1.37
C ASP A 189 12.25 -8.94 -0.87
N VAL A 190 12.03 -8.33 0.30
CA VAL A 190 10.71 -8.20 0.93
C VAL A 190 10.06 -6.85 0.63
N VAL A 191 10.78 -5.96 -0.06
CA VAL A 191 10.32 -4.59 -0.38
C VAL A 191 9.88 -4.50 -1.84
N ASN A 192 10.71 -5.01 -2.75
CA ASN A 192 10.44 -5.00 -4.17
C ASN A 192 9.77 -6.32 -4.54
N ARG A 193 8.61 -6.21 -5.21
CA ARG A 193 7.93 -7.38 -5.76
C ARG A 193 8.88 -8.11 -6.72
N THR A 194 8.96 -9.42 -6.59
CA THR A 194 9.63 -10.31 -7.54
C THR A 194 8.61 -10.94 -8.48
N CYS A 195 9.09 -11.51 -9.58
CA CYS A 195 8.27 -12.30 -10.49
C CYS A 195 7.60 -13.45 -9.72
N GLU A 196 6.32 -13.72 -10.00
CA GLU A 196 5.57 -14.78 -9.32
C GLU A 196 5.94 -16.20 -9.73
N ARG A 197 6.89 -16.36 -10.67
CA ARG A 197 7.41 -17.69 -10.98
C ARG A 197 8.35 -18.10 -9.85
N GLU A 198 8.09 -19.28 -9.29
CA GLU A 198 8.94 -19.94 -8.30
C GLU A 198 10.42 -19.85 -8.69
N GLY A 199 11.25 -19.33 -7.77
CA GLY A 199 12.69 -19.16 -7.97
C GLY A 199 13.12 -17.97 -8.85
N CYS A 200 12.20 -17.14 -9.34
CA CYS A 200 12.57 -15.98 -10.15
C CYS A 200 12.72 -14.70 -9.31
N GLU A 201 13.95 -14.21 -9.16
CA GLU A 201 14.25 -12.96 -8.43
C GLU A 201 14.14 -11.69 -9.29
N VAL A 202 13.76 -11.81 -10.57
CA VAL A 202 13.68 -10.67 -11.48
C VAL A 202 12.44 -9.83 -11.17
N GLN A 203 12.59 -8.51 -11.17
CA GLN A 203 11.46 -7.60 -10.98
C GLN A 203 10.41 -7.79 -12.08
N PRO A 204 9.12 -7.92 -11.72
CA PRO A 204 8.07 -8.10 -12.70
C PRO A 204 7.81 -6.78 -13.43
N ARG A 205 7.67 -6.89 -14.75
CA ARG A 205 7.34 -5.76 -15.65
C ARG A 205 6.12 -6.05 -16.53
N TYR A 206 5.80 -7.33 -16.71
CA TYR A 206 4.66 -7.81 -17.46
C TYR A 206 3.50 -8.18 -16.54
N GLY A 207 2.30 -7.84 -16.97
CA GLY A 207 1.04 -8.16 -16.30
C GLY A 207 -0.11 -8.13 -17.30
N PHE A 208 -1.24 -8.74 -16.94
CA PHE A 208 -2.46 -8.61 -17.75
C PHE A 208 -2.98 -7.16 -17.72
N PRO A 209 -3.78 -6.77 -18.73
CA PRO A 209 -4.42 -5.45 -18.75
C PRO A 209 -5.09 -5.15 -17.41
N ASP A 210 -4.85 -3.95 -16.90
CA ASP A 210 -5.37 -3.43 -15.63
C ASP A 210 -4.89 -4.12 -14.34
N GLU A 211 -3.97 -5.09 -14.43
CA GLU A 211 -3.31 -5.67 -13.26
C GLU A 211 -1.95 -5.01 -12.98
N SER A 212 -1.46 -5.12 -11.74
CA SER A 212 -0.04 -4.82 -11.50
C SER A 212 0.84 -5.85 -12.22
N PRO A 213 2.06 -5.47 -12.64
CA PRO A 213 3.06 -6.42 -13.11
C PRO A 213 3.33 -7.53 -12.09
N ARG A 214 3.26 -8.77 -12.55
CA ARG A 214 3.47 -9.99 -11.75
C ARG A 214 4.56 -10.89 -12.35
N PHE A 215 4.93 -10.68 -13.62
CA PHE A 215 5.88 -11.53 -14.32
C PHE A 215 7.02 -10.72 -14.95
N CYS A 216 8.20 -11.32 -15.05
CA CYS A 216 9.33 -10.75 -15.77
C CYS A 216 9.23 -11.06 -17.27
N VAL A 217 10.13 -10.49 -18.09
CA VAL A 217 10.14 -10.72 -19.55
C VAL A 217 10.23 -12.19 -19.94
N ALA A 218 11.01 -12.97 -19.18
CA ALA A 218 11.20 -14.39 -19.42
C ALA A 218 9.96 -15.23 -19.05
N HIS A 219 9.08 -14.71 -18.20
CA HIS A 219 7.89 -15.41 -17.70
C HIS A 219 6.59 -14.73 -18.14
N ARG A 220 6.65 -13.93 -19.21
CA ARG A 220 5.48 -13.35 -19.86
C ARG A 220 4.61 -14.46 -20.44
N GLU A 221 3.31 -14.39 -20.17
CA GLU A 221 2.31 -15.24 -20.80
C GLU A 221 1.62 -14.47 -21.95
N GLU A 222 0.90 -15.20 -22.80
CA GLU A 222 0.07 -14.60 -23.85
C GLU A 222 -0.98 -13.68 -23.23
N GLY A 223 -1.16 -12.49 -23.81
CA GLY A 223 -2.07 -11.46 -23.28
C GLY A 223 -1.48 -10.54 -22.21
N MET A 224 -0.23 -10.70 -21.78
CA MET A 224 0.43 -9.75 -20.87
C MET A 224 1.11 -8.58 -21.60
N GLU A 225 0.93 -7.36 -21.08
CA GLU A 225 1.54 -6.12 -21.59
C GLU A 225 2.71 -5.64 -20.70
N ASP A 226 3.64 -4.84 -21.25
CA ASP A 226 4.75 -4.24 -20.50
C ASP A 226 4.31 -2.91 -19.88
N HIS A 227 4.20 -2.90 -18.54
CA HIS A 227 3.69 -1.75 -17.79
C HIS A 227 4.76 -0.69 -17.50
N VAL A 228 6.03 -0.92 -17.84
CA VAL A 228 7.12 0.03 -17.56
C VAL A 228 7.21 1.12 -18.64
N THR A 229 6.57 0.91 -19.79
CA THR A 229 6.56 1.85 -20.92
C THR A 229 5.47 2.93 -20.85
N ALA A 230 4.60 2.92 -19.83
CA ALA A 230 3.51 3.90 -19.65
C ALA A 230 3.87 5.09 -18.73
N ARG A 231 5.12 5.58 -18.79
CA ARG A 231 5.54 6.87 -18.20
C ARG A 231 6.08 7.78 -19.30
N CYS A 232 5.18 8.55 -19.91
CA CYS A 232 5.50 9.89 -20.41
C CYS A 232 4.89 10.88 -19.41
#